data_AF-A0A0R3RPW8-F1
#
_entry.id   AF-A0A0R3RPW8-F1
#
_cell.length_a   1.000
_cell.length_b   1.000
_cell.length_c   1.000
_cell.angle_alpha   90.00
_cell.angle_beta   90.00
_cell.angle_gamma   90.00
#
_symmetry.space_group_name_H-M   'P 1'
#
loop_
_entity.id
_entity.type
_entity.pdbx_description
1 polymer ?
#
loop_
_entity_poly.entity_id
_entity_poly.type
_entity_poly.pdbx_seq_one_letter_code
_entity_poly.pdbx_strand_id
1 'polypeptide(L)'
;MEAQPGPSRVLKRSAVSFADSENPLNMRQWTLMKKEQIDYLTIEERKVLSTACQVVPTVDPSYVFDLITKKSMSNVESIVEHLFGYEYPTIKQRVRRECVETSRKAFLCEDGQEFDCARFLEVYPDPEAFFDQKRQTDEVYMRHAMAFLSRKFGEYDVKFIKKLLLNSNKQLLPAYRILKEHVKAFAKDRNAPHFVTSSNLKVKFRRLSNSGKIPDYPDSLDELFFREAQFCLFEDEILACKASIAARRKKALEDAEREGLLKECIICCEDNYLEEDIIKCNYGDHEFCKNCVKQHAEAQIGEGSLQLLIMGRKGSKR
;
A
#
# COMPACT_ATOMS: atom_id res chain seq x y z
N MET A 1 -29.83 29.85 -1.61
CA MET A 1 -28.98 28.85 -0.94
C MET A 1 -28.94 27.63 -1.85
N GLU A 2 -28.02 27.64 -2.80
CA GLU A 2 -27.91 26.59 -3.82
C GLU A 2 -26.78 25.63 -3.46
N ALA A 3 -27.05 24.34 -3.65
CA ALA A 3 -26.15 23.25 -3.37
C ALA A 3 -25.01 23.21 -4.41
N GLN A 4 -23.77 23.20 -3.91
CA GLN A 4 -22.58 22.96 -4.72
C GLN A 4 -22.58 21.52 -5.25
N PRO A 5 -22.31 21.30 -6.56
CA PRO A 5 -22.16 19.96 -7.11
C PRO A 5 -20.78 19.41 -6.73
N GLY A 6 -20.75 18.33 -5.96
CA GLY A 6 -19.52 17.61 -5.65
C GLY A 6 -18.90 16.98 -6.91
N PRO A 7 -17.57 16.82 -6.97
CA PRO A 7 -16.92 16.21 -8.11
C PRO A 7 -17.22 14.71 -8.14
N SER A 8 -18.25 14.32 -8.88
CA SER A 8 -18.45 12.95 -9.33
C SER A 8 -17.43 12.64 -10.43
N ARG A 9 -16.24 12.19 -10.04
CA ARG A 9 -15.39 11.39 -10.92
C ARG A 9 -15.05 10.09 -10.21
N VAL A 10 -15.83 9.06 -10.54
CA VAL A 10 -15.40 7.67 -10.42
C VAL A 10 -14.15 7.53 -11.28
N LEU A 11 -12.97 7.70 -10.68
CA LEU A 11 -11.72 7.24 -11.25
C LEU A 11 -11.88 5.74 -11.46
N LYS A 12 -12.05 5.33 -12.72
CA LYS A 12 -11.91 3.93 -13.11
C LYS A 12 -10.56 3.46 -12.54
N ARG A 13 -10.62 2.52 -11.60
CA ARG A 13 -9.45 1.84 -11.07
C ARG A 13 -8.80 1.10 -12.23
N SER A 14 -7.73 1.67 -12.78
CA SER A 14 -6.83 0.92 -13.64
C SER A 14 -6.09 -0.05 -12.75
N ALA A 15 -6.47 -1.33 -12.80
CA ALA A 15 -5.59 -2.39 -12.37
C ALA A 15 -4.30 -2.23 -13.18
N VAL A 16 -3.18 -1.98 -12.51
CA VAL A 16 -1.87 -1.91 -13.16
C VAL A 16 -1.62 -3.28 -13.80
N SER A 17 -1.74 -3.35 -15.13
CA SER A 17 -1.45 -4.56 -15.88
C SER A 17 0.06 -4.73 -15.97
N PHE A 18 0.58 -5.79 -15.36
CA PHE A 18 1.97 -6.25 -15.44
C PHE A 18 2.31 -6.81 -16.84
N ALA A 19 2.22 -5.98 -17.88
CA ALA A 19 2.54 -6.43 -19.25
C ALA A 19 4.02 -6.29 -19.61
N ASP A 20 4.84 -5.49 -18.91
CA ASP A 20 6.13 -5.04 -19.46
C ASP A 20 7.40 -5.55 -18.76
N SER A 21 7.42 -6.82 -18.31
CA SER A 21 8.71 -7.44 -17.91
C SER A 21 8.90 -8.84 -18.49
N GLU A 22 8.71 -8.99 -19.80
CA GLU A 22 9.16 -10.18 -20.54
C GLU A 22 10.63 -10.02 -20.92
N ASN A 23 11.52 -10.29 -19.97
CA ASN A 23 12.94 -10.56 -20.26
C ASN A 23 13.11 -12.08 -20.48
N PRO A 24 13.94 -12.55 -21.42
CA PRO A 24 13.82 -13.89 -21.99
C PRO A 24 14.12 -14.98 -20.96
N LEU A 25 13.09 -15.81 -20.74
CA LEU A 25 12.94 -16.86 -19.71
C LEU A 25 13.97 -18.01 -19.75
N ASN A 26 14.97 -18.00 -20.63
CA ASN A 26 15.70 -19.22 -20.99
C ASN A 26 17.04 -19.45 -20.27
N MET A 27 17.49 -18.55 -19.38
CA MET A 27 18.76 -18.70 -18.64
C MET A 27 18.64 -18.54 -17.11
N ARG A 28 17.43 -18.35 -16.56
CA ARG A 28 17.19 -18.14 -15.12
C ARG A 28 16.29 -19.19 -14.45
N GLN A 29 16.03 -20.34 -15.10
CA GLN A 29 15.17 -21.37 -14.52
C GLN A 29 15.70 -21.93 -13.18
N TRP A 30 17.03 -21.94 -12.99
CA TRP A 30 17.68 -22.39 -11.75
C TRP A 30 17.77 -21.34 -10.64
N THR A 31 17.48 -20.06 -10.94
CA THR A 31 17.57 -18.96 -9.96
C THR A 31 16.38 -18.92 -8.99
N LEU A 32 15.36 -19.74 -9.25
CA LEU A 32 14.12 -19.79 -8.46
C LEU A 32 14.23 -20.75 -7.27
N MET A 33 14.97 -21.85 -7.37
CA MET A 33 15.20 -22.71 -6.22
C MET A 33 16.36 -22.18 -5.38
N LYS A 34 16.17 -22.09 -4.06
CA LYS A 34 17.27 -21.75 -3.15
C LYS A 34 18.33 -22.84 -3.29
N LYS A 35 19.60 -22.45 -3.42
CA LYS A 35 20.75 -23.37 -3.54
C LYS A 35 20.72 -24.47 -2.46
N GLU A 36 20.35 -24.07 -1.25
CA GLU A 36 20.13 -24.96 -0.10
C GLU A 36 19.14 -26.09 -0.38
N GLN A 37 18.04 -25.86 -1.11
CA GLN A 37 17.05 -26.90 -1.45
C GLN A 37 17.63 -27.92 -2.43
N ILE A 38 18.43 -27.47 -3.39
CA ILE A 38 19.05 -28.33 -4.40
C ILE A 38 20.12 -29.24 -3.75
N ASP A 39 20.77 -28.77 -2.69
CA ASP A 39 21.81 -29.51 -1.98
C ASP A 39 21.27 -30.69 -1.15
N TYR A 40 19.96 -30.71 -0.84
CA TYR A 40 19.31 -31.85 -0.17
C TYR A 40 19.06 -33.05 -1.10
N LEU A 41 19.16 -32.88 -2.42
CA LEU A 41 18.94 -33.96 -3.38
C LEU A 41 20.23 -34.73 -3.66
N THR A 42 20.09 -36.04 -3.83
CA THR A 42 21.13 -36.90 -4.41
C THR A 42 21.48 -36.46 -5.84
N ILE A 43 22.59 -36.96 -6.37
CA ILE A 43 23.02 -36.62 -7.74
C ILE A 43 21.98 -37.13 -8.75
N GLU A 44 21.41 -38.29 -8.49
CA GLU A 44 20.39 -38.94 -9.32
C GLU A 44 19.08 -38.15 -9.29
N GLU A 45 18.61 -37.74 -8.11
CA GLU A 45 17.40 -36.92 -7.97
C GLU A 45 17.55 -35.54 -8.63
N ARG A 46 18.75 -34.94 -8.57
CA ARG A 46 19.04 -33.70 -9.30
C ARG A 46 18.94 -33.88 -10.81
N LYS A 47 19.41 -35.01 -11.34
CA LYS A 47 19.26 -35.34 -12.77
C LYS A 47 17.79 -35.50 -13.14
N VAL A 48 17.03 -36.25 -12.33
CA VAL A 48 15.58 -36.44 -12.53
C VAL A 48 14.83 -35.11 -12.52
N LEU A 49 15.10 -34.24 -11.54
CA LEU A 49 14.54 -32.89 -11.46
C LEU A 49 14.86 -32.07 -12.72
N SER A 50 16.14 -32.04 -13.11
CA SER A 50 16.61 -31.30 -14.29
C SER A 50 15.93 -31.78 -15.57
N THR A 51 15.89 -33.10 -15.79
CA THR A 51 15.29 -33.69 -16.99
C THR A 51 13.78 -33.47 -17.03
N ALA A 52 13.06 -33.61 -15.91
CA ALA A 52 11.63 -33.32 -15.85
C ALA A 52 11.31 -31.86 -16.19
N CYS A 53 12.09 -30.91 -15.68
CA CYS A 53 11.96 -29.49 -16.00
C CYS A 53 12.34 -29.16 -17.46
N GLN A 54 13.23 -29.94 -18.09
CA GLN A 54 13.53 -29.81 -19.51
C GLN A 54 12.38 -30.31 -20.40
N VAL A 55 11.74 -31.43 -20.01
CA VAL A 55 10.60 -32.00 -20.74
C VAL A 55 9.36 -31.13 -20.62
N VAL A 56 9.10 -30.58 -19.42
CA VAL A 56 7.97 -29.68 -19.17
C VAL A 56 8.50 -28.30 -18.73
N PRO A 57 8.93 -27.44 -19.67
CA PRO A 57 9.63 -26.18 -19.34
C PRO A 57 8.77 -25.13 -18.62
N THR A 58 7.46 -25.35 -18.51
CA THR A 58 6.53 -24.45 -17.83
C THR A 58 6.35 -24.77 -16.35
N VAL A 59 6.74 -25.96 -15.88
CA VAL A 59 6.52 -26.43 -14.51
C VAL A 59 7.40 -25.68 -13.51
N ASP A 60 6.84 -25.32 -12.35
CA ASP A 60 7.64 -24.80 -11.23
C ASP A 60 8.61 -25.89 -10.69
N PRO A 61 9.93 -25.67 -10.74
CA PRO A 61 10.91 -26.64 -10.26
C PRO A 61 10.73 -27.03 -8.78
N SER A 62 10.21 -26.13 -7.94
CA SER A 62 9.92 -26.47 -6.54
C SER A 62 8.76 -27.45 -6.39
N TYR A 63 7.80 -27.45 -7.32
CA TYR A 63 6.74 -28.45 -7.33
C TYR A 63 7.29 -29.84 -7.70
N VAL A 64 8.18 -29.90 -8.69
CA VAL A 64 8.84 -31.15 -9.07
C VAL A 64 9.74 -31.67 -7.93
N PHE A 65 10.47 -30.79 -7.26
CA PHE A 65 11.21 -31.13 -6.04
C PHE A 65 10.29 -31.74 -4.96
N ASP A 66 9.11 -31.18 -4.74
CA ASP A 66 8.13 -31.72 -3.80
C ASP A 66 7.60 -33.10 -4.24
N LEU A 67 7.43 -33.34 -5.54
CA LEU A 67 7.06 -34.67 -6.05
C LEU A 67 8.16 -35.70 -5.77
N ILE A 68 9.43 -35.32 -5.94
CA ILE A 68 10.58 -36.20 -5.67
C ILE A 68 10.68 -36.46 -4.15
N THR A 69 10.68 -35.42 -3.33
CA THR A 69 10.99 -35.53 -1.90
C THR A 69 9.80 -35.97 -1.04
N LYS A 70 8.59 -35.47 -1.31
CA LYS A 70 7.40 -35.75 -0.48
C LYS A 70 6.57 -36.91 -1.00
N LYS A 71 6.53 -37.10 -2.33
CA LYS A 71 5.80 -38.20 -2.96
C LYS A 71 6.70 -39.34 -3.42
N SER A 72 8.01 -39.23 -3.19
CA SER A 72 9.00 -40.27 -3.50
C SER A 72 8.98 -40.70 -4.98
N MET A 73 8.69 -39.77 -5.88
CA MET A 73 8.72 -40.04 -7.32
C MET A 73 10.17 -40.00 -7.81
N SER A 74 10.73 -41.18 -8.08
CA SER A 74 12.15 -41.33 -8.41
C SER A 74 12.46 -41.37 -9.91
N ASN A 75 11.43 -41.45 -10.77
CA ASN A 75 11.60 -41.60 -12.21
C ASN A 75 10.97 -40.45 -13.01
N VAL A 76 11.61 -40.06 -14.10
CA VAL A 76 11.20 -38.94 -14.95
C VAL A 76 9.84 -39.21 -15.59
N GLU A 77 9.63 -40.41 -16.14
CA GLU A 77 8.37 -40.77 -16.81
C GLU A 77 7.18 -40.62 -15.86
N SER A 78 7.30 -41.10 -14.62
CA SER A 78 6.24 -40.99 -13.62
C SER A 78 5.94 -39.53 -13.25
N ILE A 79 6.96 -38.69 -13.14
CA ILE A 79 6.78 -37.25 -12.87
C ILE A 79 6.07 -36.59 -14.05
N VAL A 80 6.51 -36.88 -15.28
CA VAL A 80 5.96 -36.29 -16.49
C VAL A 80 4.49 -36.73 -16.68
N GLU A 81 4.17 -38.01 -16.51
CA GLU A 81 2.79 -38.50 -16.51
C GLU A 81 1.91 -37.79 -15.46
N HIS A 82 2.46 -37.57 -14.25
CA HIS A 82 1.76 -36.80 -13.22
C HIS A 82 1.52 -35.34 -13.64
N LEU A 83 2.49 -34.69 -14.26
CA LEU A 83 2.34 -33.31 -14.76
C LEU A 83 1.33 -33.20 -15.90
N PHE A 84 1.22 -34.19 -16.78
CA PHE A 84 0.21 -34.19 -17.85
C PHE A 84 -1.17 -34.64 -17.38
N GLY A 85 -1.25 -35.46 -16.31
CA GLY A 85 -2.51 -35.95 -15.75
C GLY A 85 -3.20 -34.99 -14.76
N TYR A 86 -2.45 -34.04 -14.18
CA TYR A 86 -2.97 -33.14 -13.15
C TYR A 86 -2.58 -31.68 -13.39
N GLU A 87 -3.38 -30.74 -12.89
CA GLU A 87 -2.99 -29.34 -12.86
C GLU A 87 -1.75 -29.14 -11.98
N TYR A 88 -0.75 -28.43 -12.51
CA TYR A 88 0.50 -28.14 -11.82
C TYR A 88 0.80 -26.64 -11.76
N PRO A 89 1.49 -26.16 -10.71
CA PRO A 89 1.96 -24.78 -10.63
C PRO A 89 3.00 -24.48 -11.71
N THR A 90 2.84 -23.35 -12.40
CA THR A 90 3.80 -22.91 -13.42
C THR A 90 4.83 -21.92 -12.88
N ILE A 91 5.99 -21.86 -13.55
CA ILE A 91 7.02 -20.84 -13.27
C ILE A 91 6.41 -19.43 -13.31
N LYS A 92 5.58 -19.13 -14.31
CA LYS A 92 4.93 -17.83 -14.46
C LYS A 92 4.06 -17.48 -13.23
N GLN A 93 3.29 -18.43 -12.73
CA GLN A 93 2.48 -18.23 -11.52
C GLN A 93 3.34 -18.00 -10.27
N ARG A 94 4.46 -18.70 -10.15
CA ARG A 94 5.40 -18.53 -9.05
C ARG A 94 6.08 -17.16 -9.09
N VAL A 95 6.66 -16.78 -10.23
CA VAL A 95 7.31 -15.47 -10.42
C VAL A 95 6.32 -14.35 -10.11
N ARG A 96 5.07 -14.47 -10.56
CA ARG A 96 4.02 -13.52 -10.21
C ARG A 96 3.78 -13.43 -8.70
N ARG A 97 3.66 -14.57 -8.01
CA ARG A 97 3.48 -14.60 -6.54
C ARG A 97 4.67 -13.99 -5.81
N GLU A 98 5.90 -14.32 -6.20
CA GLU A 98 7.12 -13.76 -5.60
C GLU A 98 7.22 -12.25 -5.85
N CYS A 99 6.88 -11.78 -7.05
CA CYS A 99 6.84 -10.36 -7.37
C CYS A 99 5.81 -9.61 -6.50
N VAL A 100 4.58 -10.13 -6.41
CA VAL A 100 3.51 -9.55 -5.58
C VAL A 100 3.92 -9.53 -4.10
N GLU A 101 4.51 -10.61 -3.60
CA GLU A 101 5.00 -10.71 -2.22
C GLU A 101 6.15 -9.73 -1.96
N THR A 102 7.03 -9.53 -2.94
CA THR A 102 8.14 -8.56 -2.82
C THR A 102 7.59 -7.13 -2.78
N SER A 103 6.66 -6.79 -3.69
CA SER A 103 5.98 -5.49 -3.67
C SER A 103 5.22 -5.29 -2.37
N ARG A 104 4.50 -6.31 -1.86
CA ARG A 104 3.80 -6.27 -0.57
C ARG A 104 4.76 -5.92 0.56
N LYS A 105 5.91 -6.59 0.63
CA LYS A 105 6.90 -6.35 1.67
C LYS A 105 7.45 -4.93 1.60
N ALA A 106 7.75 -4.43 0.41
CA ALA A 106 8.17 -3.04 0.21
C ALA A 106 7.09 -2.05 0.66
N PHE A 107 5.82 -2.29 0.34
CA PHE A 107 4.72 -1.43 0.80
C PHE A 107 4.56 -1.44 2.32
N LEU A 108 4.72 -2.58 2.98
CA LEU A 108 4.56 -2.69 4.43
C LEU A 108 5.85 -2.45 5.21
N CYS A 109 6.94 -2.03 4.54
CA CYS A 109 8.28 -1.87 5.11
C CYS A 109 8.79 -3.15 5.81
N GLU A 110 8.39 -4.32 5.31
CA GLU A 110 8.84 -5.65 5.78
C GLU A 110 10.13 -6.10 5.06
N ASP A 111 10.62 -5.32 4.09
CA ASP A 111 11.85 -5.56 3.33
C ASP A 111 13.12 -4.99 4.01
N GLY A 112 12.95 -4.31 5.15
CA GLY A 112 14.03 -3.71 5.93
C GLY A 112 14.34 -2.26 5.56
N GLN A 113 13.59 -1.65 4.64
CA GLN A 113 13.69 -0.21 4.39
C GLN A 113 12.96 0.60 5.48
N GLU A 114 13.53 1.74 5.84
CA GLU A 114 12.89 2.67 6.78
C GLU A 114 11.69 3.37 6.13
N PHE A 115 10.67 3.64 6.94
CA PHE A 115 9.47 4.33 6.49
C PHE A 115 9.76 5.83 6.31
N ASP A 116 9.62 6.32 5.08
CA ASP A 116 9.78 7.75 4.76
C ASP A 116 8.48 8.52 5.02
N CYS A 117 8.39 9.09 6.21
CA CYS A 117 7.24 9.87 6.62
C CYS A 117 7.08 11.18 5.82
N ALA A 118 8.17 11.81 5.39
CA ALA A 118 8.10 13.07 4.65
C ALA A 118 7.44 12.84 3.29
N ARG A 119 7.90 11.81 2.56
CA ARG A 119 7.30 11.43 1.28
C ARG A 119 5.84 10.97 1.42
N PHE A 120 5.51 10.31 2.53
CA PHE A 120 4.12 9.91 2.80
C PHE A 120 3.21 11.14 2.96
N LEU A 121 3.64 12.14 3.73
CA LEU A 121 2.88 13.37 3.99
C LEU A 121 2.80 14.30 2.77
N GLU A 122 3.75 14.22 1.82
CA GLU A 122 3.64 14.91 0.53
C GLU A 122 2.45 14.41 -0.30
N VAL A 123 2.23 13.09 -0.31
CA VAL A 123 1.11 12.47 -1.03
C VAL A 123 -0.20 12.60 -0.25
N TYR A 124 -0.15 12.46 1.06
CA TYR A 124 -1.29 12.56 1.97
C TYR A 124 -1.04 13.61 3.05
N PRO A 125 -1.26 14.92 2.76
CA PRO A 125 -1.02 16.00 3.73
C PRO A 125 -1.87 15.88 5.00
N ASP A 126 -3.09 15.34 4.87
CA ASP A 126 -3.95 15.03 6.00
C ASP A 126 -4.46 13.58 5.94
N PRO A 127 -3.63 12.61 6.36
CA PRO A 127 -3.95 11.20 6.20
C PRO A 127 -5.10 10.76 7.11
N GLU A 128 -5.27 11.39 8.28
CA GLU A 128 -6.38 11.11 9.19
C GLU A 128 -7.72 11.40 8.52
N ALA A 129 -7.91 12.63 8.02
CA ALA A 129 -9.15 13.01 7.35
C ALA A 129 -9.42 12.14 6.11
N PHE A 130 -8.38 11.84 5.34
CA PHE A 130 -8.50 11.03 4.12
C PHE A 130 -8.93 9.58 4.43
N PHE A 131 -8.26 8.90 5.37
CA PHE A 131 -8.52 7.49 5.66
C PHE A 131 -9.70 7.27 6.61
N ASP A 132 -10.13 8.28 7.36
CA ASP A 132 -11.33 8.20 8.22
C ASP A 132 -12.64 8.45 7.44
N GLN A 133 -12.56 9.12 6.28
CA GLN A 133 -13.72 9.37 5.44
C GLN A 133 -14.36 8.07 4.93
N LYS A 134 -15.68 7.95 5.06
CA LYS A 134 -16.45 6.80 4.54
C LYS A 134 -16.26 6.67 3.04
N ARG A 135 -15.84 5.48 2.60
CA ARG A 135 -15.61 5.15 1.18
C ARG A 135 -16.18 3.79 0.83
N GLN A 136 -16.46 3.60 -0.46
CA GLN A 136 -16.78 2.28 -0.99
C GLN A 136 -15.49 1.47 -1.13
N THR A 137 -15.47 0.30 -0.49
CA THR A 137 -14.37 -0.67 -0.60
C THR A 137 -14.82 -1.87 -1.42
N ASP A 138 -13.89 -2.44 -2.18
CA ASP A 138 -14.16 -3.60 -3.03
C ASP A 138 -13.75 -4.90 -2.32
N GLU A 139 -13.98 -6.03 -2.99
CA GLU A 139 -13.67 -7.34 -2.46
C GLU A 139 -12.16 -7.59 -2.34
N VAL A 140 -11.36 -6.99 -3.23
CA VAL A 140 -9.90 -7.10 -3.19
C VAL A 140 -9.35 -6.42 -1.94
N TYR A 141 -9.74 -5.17 -1.71
CA TYR A 141 -9.44 -4.43 -0.48
C TYR A 141 -9.84 -5.22 0.76
N MET A 142 -11.06 -5.78 0.77
CA MET A 142 -11.57 -6.53 1.92
C MET A 142 -10.75 -7.78 2.22
N ARG A 143 -10.30 -8.52 1.20
CA ARG A 143 -9.44 -9.69 1.39
C ARG A 143 -8.06 -9.29 1.92
N HIS A 144 -7.49 -8.18 1.43
CA HIS A 144 -6.25 -7.63 1.97
C HIS A 144 -6.38 -7.19 3.43
N ALA A 145 -7.43 -6.43 3.77
CA ALA A 145 -7.69 -5.99 5.14
C ALA A 145 -7.86 -7.18 6.10
N MET A 146 -8.59 -8.22 5.67
CA MET A 146 -8.71 -9.47 6.42
C MET A 146 -7.35 -10.14 6.66
N ALA A 147 -6.57 -10.33 5.59
CA ALA A 147 -5.25 -10.95 5.64
C ALA A 147 -4.26 -10.17 6.54
N PHE A 148 -4.30 -8.84 6.48
CA PHE A 148 -3.48 -7.96 7.30
C PHE A 148 -3.86 -7.99 8.77
N LEU A 149 -5.14 -7.80 9.09
CA LEU A 149 -5.61 -7.84 10.47
C LEU A 149 -5.41 -9.21 11.09
N SER A 150 -5.66 -10.30 10.37
CA SER A 150 -5.44 -11.67 10.88
C SER A 150 -3.97 -11.99 11.18
N ARG A 151 -3.02 -11.41 10.44
CA ARG A 151 -1.59 -11.56 10.74
C ARG A 151 -1.15 -10.68 11.90
N LYS A 152 -1.55 -9.40 11.88
CA LYS A 152 -1.15 -8.43 12.91
C LYS A 152 -1.76 -8.75 14.27
N PHE A 153 -2.98 -9.28 14.27
CA PHE A 153 -3.76 -9.62 15.46
C PHE A 153 -4.03 -11.14 15.50
N GLY A 154 -2.96 -11.94 15.45
CA GLY A 154 -3.02 -13.41 15.40
C GLY A 154 -3.70 -14.10 16.59
N GLU A 155 -4.04 -13.37 17.65
CA GLU A 155 -4.79 -13.90 18.80
C GLU A 155 -6.32 -13.98 18.55
N TYR A 156 -6.81 -13.29 17.53
CA TYR A 156 -8.25 -13.12 17.28
C TYR A 156 -8.74 -14.08 16.19
N ASP A 157 -9.93 -14.66 16.41
CA ASP A 157 -10.60 -15.48 15.41
C ASP A 157 -10.85 -14.69 14.12
N VAL A 158 -10.52 -15.27 12.97
CA VAL A 158 -10.80 -14.72 11.64
C VAL A 158 -12.28 -14.37 11.48
N LYS A 159 -13.20 -15.16 12.05
CA LYS A 159 -14.64 -14.84 12.02
C LYS A 159 -14.97 -13.57 12.80
N PHE A 160 -14.25 -13.33 13.90
CA PHE A 160 -14.39 -12.11 14.69
C PHE A 160 -13.88 -10.91 13.90
N ILE A 161 -12.66 -10.99 13.33
CA ILE A 161 -12.08 -9.94 12.49
C ILE A 161 -13.01 -9.59 11.32
N LYS A 162 -13.58 -10.60 10.67
CA LYS A 162 -14.55 -10.39 9.58
C LYS A 162 -15.78 -9.60 10.04
N LYS A 163 -16.37 -9.97 11.18
CA LYS A 163 -17.52 -9.24 11.76
C LYS A 163 -17.14 -7.80 12.12
N LEU A 164 -15.96 -7.61 12.70
CA LEU A 164 -15.46 -6.28 13.05
C LEU A 164 -15.32 -5.41 11.80
N LEU A 165 -14.66 -5.89 10.74
CA LEU A 165 -14.54 -5.16 9.49
C LEU A 165 -15.89 -4.79 8.89
N LEU A 166 -16.86 -5.72 8.90
CA LEU A 166 -18.22 -5.42 8.42
C LEU A 166 -18.91 -4.31 9.23
N ASN A 167 -18.73 -4.31 10.55
CA ASN A 167 -19.27 -3.27 11.43
C ASN A 167 -18.53 -1.93 11.28
N SER A 168 -17.25 -1.96 10.90
CA SER A 168 -16.41 -0.79 10.60
C SER A 168 -16.56 -0.30 9.15
N ASN A 169 -17.75 -0.45 8.54
CA ASN A 169 -18.03 -0.08 7.15
C ASN A 169 -17.04 -0.65 6.13
N LYS A 170 -16.45 -1.82 6.39
CA LYS A 170 -15.44 -2.45 5.55
C LYS A 170 -14.16 -1.60 5.38
N GLN A 171 -13.83 -0.76 6.35
CA GLN A 171 -12.62 0.07 6.36
C GLN A 171 -11.58 -0.48 7.34
N LEU A 172 -10.31 -0.44 6.93
CA LEU A 172 -9.20 -0.98 7.69
C LEU A 172 -8.90 -0.13 8.93
N LEU A 173 -8.73 1.18 8.78
CA LEU A 173 -8.27 2.07 9.86
C LEU A 173 -9.18 2.01 11.10
N PRO A 174 -10.52 2.10 11.00
CA PRO A 174 -11.37 2.00 12.19
C PRO A 174 -11.29 0.62 12.85
N ALA A 175 -11.27 -0.46 12.05
CA ALA A 175 -11.12 -1.82 12.58
C ALA A 175 -9.76 -2.03 13.26
N TYR A 176 -8.69 -1.49 12.68
CA TYR A 176 -7.34 -1.54 13.23
C TYR A 176 -7.23 -0.80 14.56
N ARG A 177 -7.73 0.45 14.63
CA ARG A 177 -7.74 1.25 15.87
C ARG A 177 -8.49 0.53 17.00
N ILE A 178 -9.66 -0.04 16.70
CA ILE A 178 -10.44 -0.83 17.66
C ILE A 178 -9.62 -2.02 18.19
N LEU A 179 -8.94 -2.77 17.32
CA LEU A 179 -8.10 -3.90 17.74
C LEU A 179 -6.86 -3.44 18.51
N LYS A 180 -6.18 -2.37 18.08
CA LYS A 180 -5.00 -1.78 18.74
C LYS A 180 -5.34 -1.36 20.17
N GLU A 181 -6.44 -0.63 20.37
CA GLU A 181 -6.90 -0.22 21.71
C GLU A 181 -7.32 -1.41 22.58
N HIS A 182 -7.96 -2.41 21.99
CA HIS A 182 -8.31 -3.62 22.72
C HIS A 182 -7.06 -4.38 23.19
N VAL A 183 -6.03 -4.55 22.34
CA VAL A 183 -4.75 -5.15 22.75
C VAL A 183 -4.11 -4.35 23.89
N LYS A 184 -4.10 -3.02 23.83
CA LYS A 184 -3.57 -2.16 24.91
C LYS A 184 -4.35 -2.33 26.22
N ALA A 185 -5.68 -2.39 26.16
CA ALA A 185 -6.53 -2.56 27.34
C ALA A 185 -6.29 -3.92 28.02
N PHE A 186 -6.16 -4.98 27.24
CA PHE A 186 -5.81 -6.32 27.75
C PHE A 186 -4.43 -6.39 28.40
N ALA A 187 -3.48 -5.62 27.89
CA ALA A 187 -2.15 -5.56 28.49
C ALA A 187 -2.18 -4.92 29.89
N LYS A 188 -3.14 -4.00 30.14
CA LYS A 188 -3.32 -3.31 31.42
C LYS A 188 -4.16 -4.11 32.40
N ASP A 189 -5.28 -4.65 31.96
CA ASP A 189 -6.22 -5.41 32.78
C ASP A 189 -6.40 -6.83 32.21
N ARG A 190 -6.26 -7.87 33.06
CA ARG A 190 -6.49 -9.27 32.66
C ARG A 190 -7.93 -9.55 32.19
N ASN A 191 -8.83 -8.58 32.36
CA ASN A 191 -10.21 -8.64 31.90
C ASN A 191 -10.38 -7.85 30.60
N ALA A 192 -10.77 -8.58 29.56
CA ALA A 192 -11.14 -8.02 28.27
C ALA A 192 -12.23 -6.94 28.39
N PRO A 193 -12.05 -5.71 27.89
CA PRO A 193 -13.20 -4.85 27.65
C PRO A 193 -14.14 -5.52 26.64
N HIS A 194 -15.42 -5.63 26.99
CA HIS A 194 -16.45 -6.04 26.04
C HIS A 194 -16.52 -5.00 24.90
N PHE A 195 -16.51 -5.45 23.65
CA PHE A 195 -16.78 -4.56 22.52
C PHE A 195 -18.18 -3.95 22.68
N VAL A 196 -18.26 -2.62 22.65
CA VAL A 196 -19.48 -1.90 22.33
C VAL A 196 -19.28 -1.39 20.91
N THR A 197 -19.83 -2.11 19.94
CA THR A 197 -19.93 -1.58 18.57
C THR A 197 -20.93 -0.43 18.56
N SER A 198 -20.90 0.42 17.53
CA SER A 198 -21.93 1.45 17.28
C SER A 198 -23.37 0.92 17.24
N SER A 199 -23.53 -0.41 17.12
CA SER A 199 -24.77 -1.16 17.19
C SER A 199 -25.09 -1.78 18.57
N ASN A 200 -24.40 -1.39 19.66
CA ASN A 200 -24.58 -1.93 21.02
C ASN A 200 -24.45 -3.47 21.12
N LEU A 201 -23.76 -4.11 20.18
CA LEU A 201 -23.63 -5.57 20.18
C LEU A 201 -22.46 -5.99 21.08
N LYS A 202 -22.80 -6.59 22.23
CA LYS A 202 -21.82 -7.27 23.11
C LYS A 202 -21.31 -8.53 22.42
N VAL A 203 -20.25 -8.41 21.63
CA VAL A 203 -19.59 -9.59 21.04
C VAL A 203 -18.71 -10.25 22.09
N LYS A 204 -19.04 -11.49 22.47
CA LYS A 204 -18.18 -12.29 23.37
C LYS A 204 -16.88 -12.60 22.65
N PHE A 205 -15.78 -12.14 23.24
CA PHE A 205 -14.42 -12.42 22.80
C PHE A 205 -14.12 -13.91 22.91
N ARG A 206 -13.48 -14.47 21.88
CA ARG A 206 -12.94 -15.84 21.91
C ARG A 206 -11.53 -15.78 21.36
N ARG A 207 -10.52 -16.03 22.20
CA ARG A 207 -9.17 -16.34 21.73
C ARG A 207 -9.23 -17.56 20.83
N LEU A 208 -8.41 -17.56 19.79
CA LEU A 208 -8.26 -18.72 18.92
C LEU A 208 -7.97 -19.99 19.74
N SER A 209 -8.80 -21.00 19.53
CA SER A 209 -8.43 -22.40 19.67
C SER A 209 -7.79 -22.83 18.34
N ASN A 210 -6.45 -22.71 18.21
CA ASN A 210 -5.51 -23.29 17.22
C ASN A 210 -5.97 -23.79 15.82
N SER A 211 -7.10 -23.36 15.25
CA SER A 211 -7.73 -24.06 14.11
C SER A 211 -8.11 -23.18 12.92
N GLY A 212 -7.95 -21.85 13.02
CA GLY A 212 -8.19 -20.95 11.89
C GLY A 212 -6.95 -20.84 11.00
N LYS A 213 -7.01 -21.29 9.75
CA LYS A 213 -5.99 -20.93 8.75
C LYS A 213 -5.99 -19.40 8.59
N ILE A 214 -4.83 -18.77 8.76
CA ILE A 214 -4.64 -17.34 8.49
C ILE A 214 -4.91 -17.12 6.99
N PRO A 215 -5.78 -16.17 6.60
CA PRO A 215 -6.04 -15.91 5.18
C PRO A 215 -4.78 -15.47 4.45
N ASP A 216 -4.53 -16.02 3.27
CA ASP A 216 -3.48 -15.53 2.37
C ASP A 216 -3.83 -14.17 1.78
N TYR A 217 -2.81 -13.38 1.48
CA TYR A 217 -3.01 -12.15 0.70
C TYR A 217 -3.43 -12.50 -0.73
N PRO A 218 -4.36 -11.74 -1.33
CA PRO A 218 -4.68 -11.87 -2.75
C PRO A 218 -3.46 -11.64 -3.65
N ASP A 219 -3.40 -12.34 -4.79
CA ASP A 219 -2.39 -12.14 -5.84
C ASP A 219 -2.51 -10.77 -6.57
N SER A 220 -3.58 -10.03 -6.34
CA SER A 220 -3.81 -8.69 -6.90
C SER A 220 -3.43 -7.64 -5.87
N LEU A 221 -2.60 -6.66 -6.24
CA LEU A 221 -2.26 -5.54 -5.35
C LEU A 221 -3.42 -4.53 -5.28
N ASP A 222 -3.65 -3.96 -4.10
CA ASP A 222 -4.57 -2.85 -3.88
C ASP A 222 -3.79 -1.70 -3.23
N GLU A 223 -3.46 -0.69 -4.05
CA GLU A 223 -2.61 0.42 -3.60
C GLU A 223 -3.26 1.20 -2.45
N LEU A 224 -4.56 1.45 -2.52
CA LEU A 224 -5.28 2.19 -1.48
C LEU A 224 -5.19 1.47 -0.14
N PHE A 225 -5.41 0.15 -0.14
CA PHE A 225 -5.22 -0.68 1.04
C PHE A 225 -3.79 -0.56 1.58
N PHE A 226 -2.78 -0.65 0.73
CA PHE A 226 -1.38 -0.60 1.18
C PHE A 226 -1.03 0.75 1.81
N ARG A 227 -1.50 1.87 1.24
CA ARG A 227 -1.29 3.20 1.84
C ARG A 227 -1.97 3.35 3.19
N GLU A 228 -3.18 2.82 3.32
CA GLU A 228 -3.88 2.83 4.61
C GLU A 228 -3.22 1.90 5.63
N ALA A 229 -2.72 0.74 5.20
CA ALA A 229 -1.99 -0.18 6.05
C ALA A 229 -0.67 0.44 6.55
N GLN A 230 0.05 1.17 5.68
CA GLN A 230 1.21 1.99 6.08
C GLN A 230 0.81 2.99 7.16
N PHE A 231 -0.27 3.74 6.95
CA PHE A 231 -0.77 4.67 7.95
C PHE A 231 -1.12 3.98 9.27
N CYS A 232 -1.74 2.81 9.25
CA CYS A 232 -2.04 2.03 10.47
C CYS A 232 -0.78 1.59 11.23
N LEU A 233 0.27 1.18 10.50
CA LEU A 233 1.52 0.72 11.11
C LEU A 233 2.31 1.87 11.73
N PHE A 234 2.40 2.99 11.03
CA PHE A 234 3.23 4.14 11.39
C PHE A 234 2.41 5.34 11.89
N GLU A 235 1.18 5.12 12.35
CA GLU A 235 0.24 6.19 12.74
C GLU A 235 0.88 7.19 13.69
N ASP A 236 1.46 6.70 14.79
CA ASP A 236 2.05 7.54 15.84
C ASP A 236 3.27 8.34 15.32
N GLU A 237 4.09 7.73 14.46
CA GLU A 237 5.25 8.36 13.82
C GLU A 237 4.84 9.43 12.82
N ILE A 238 3.80 9.16 12.02
CA ILE A 238 3.25 10.09 11.04
C ILE A 238 2.66 11.31 11.72
N LEU A 239 1.90 11.12 12.80
CA LEU A 239 1.32 12.22 13.57
C LEU A 239 2.40 13.06 14.25
N ALA A 240 3.42 12.43 14.83
CA ALA A 240 4.55 13.13 15.41
C ALA A 240 5.33 13.94 14.36
N CYS A 241 5.57 13.37 13.18
CA CYS A 241 6.22 14.05 12.08
C CYS A 241 5.41 15.26 11.58
N LYS A 242 4.10 15.09 11.36
CA LYS A 242 3.17 16.17 10.98
C LYS A 242 3.21 17.32 12.00
N ALA A 243 3.16 17.00 13.29
CA ALA A 243 3.28 18.00 14.36
C ALA A 243 4.64 18.71 14.38
N SER A 244 5.74 17.97 14.18
CA SER A 244 7.09 18.52 14.13
C SER A 244 7.28 19.46 12.93
N ILE A 245 6.78 19.10 11.75
CA ILE A 245 6.79 19.96 10.55
C ILE A 245 6.01 21.24 10.82
N ALA A 246 4.80 21.14 11.39
CA ALA A 246 3.99 22.31 11.72
C ALA A 246 4.67 23.22 12.76
N ALA A 247 5.29 22.66 13.80
CA ALA A 247 6.02 23.40 14.81
C ALA A 247 7.25 24.12 14.22
N ARG A 248 8.03 23.42 13.38
CA ARG A 248 9.19 24.01 12.68
C ARG A 248 8.76 25.15 11.77
N ARG A 249 7.67 24.97 11.02
CA ARG A 249 7.12 26.00 10.14
C ARG A 249 6.62 27.22 10.92
N LYS A 250 5.91 27.00 12.03
CA LYS A 250 5.47 28.09 12.92
C LYS A 250 6.65 28.90 13.45
N LYS A 251 7.69 28.22 13.95
CA LYS A 251 8.91 28.89 14.42
C LYS A 251 9.60 29.67 13.31
N ALA A 252 9.70 29.11 12.11
CA ALA A 252 10.31 29.79 10.97
C ALA A 252 9.54 31.07 10.59
N LEU A 253 8.20 31.05 10.66
CA LEU A 253 7.37 32.24 10.45
C LEU A 253 7.61 33.30 11.53
N GLU A 254 7.63 32.91 12.82
CA GLU A 254 7.92 33.84 13.94
C GLU A 254 9.32 34.46 13.83
N ASP A 255 10.32 33.67 13.42
CA ASP A 255 11.69 34.14 13.22
C ASP A 255 11.78 35.10 12.02
N ALA A 256 11.13 34.77 10.90
CA ALA A 256 11.09 35.63 9.71
C ALA A 256 10.28 36.93 9.95
N GLU A 257 9.21 36.88 10.73
CA GLU A 257 8.43 38.06 11.13
C GLU A 257 9.30 39.02 11.96
N ARG A 258 10.03 38.48 12.94
CA ARG A 258 10.96 39.26 13.78
C ARG A 258 12.09 39.91 12.97
N GLU A 259 12.54 39.25 11.91
CA GLU A 259 13.61 39.74 11.03
C GLU A 259 13.09 40.60 9.86
N GLY A 260 11.76 40.74 9.70
CA GLY A 260 11.16 41.45 8.57
C GLY A 260 11.44 40.79 7.22
N LEU A 261 11.62 39.47 7.20
CA LEU A 261 11.95 38.67 6.01
C LEU A 261 10.73 38.03 5.33
N LEU A 262 9.54 38.24 5.88
CA LEU A 262 8.31 37.75 5.28
C LEU A 262 8.10 38.37 3.90
N LYS A 263 7.51 37.57 3.02
CA LYS A 263 7.24 37.92 1.63
C LYS A 263 5.76 38.14 1.40
N GLU A 264 5.47 39.03 0.46
CA GLU A 264 4.11 39.35 0.04
C GLU A 264 3.79 38.69 -1.30
N CYS A 265 2.59 38.11 -1.42
CA CYS A 265 2.09 37.63 -2.69
C CYS A 265 1.30 38.72 -3.43
N ILE A 266 1.65 39.00 -4.69
CA ILE A 266 0.98 40.02 -5.51
C ILE A 266 -0.50 39.70 -5.84
N ILE A 267 -0.94 38.45 -5.68
CA ILE A 267 -2.32 38.03 -6.03
C ILE A 267 -3.25 38.15 -4.83
N CYS A 268 -2.87 37.57 -3.69
CA CYS A 268 -3.70 37.60 -2.48
C CYS A 268 -3.38 38.77 -1.55
N CYS A 269 -2.28 39.50 -1.79
CA CYS A 269 -1.81 40.63 -0.98
C CYS A 269 -1.65 40.29 0.51
N GLU A 270 -1.37 39.02 0.81
CA GLU A 270 -0.98 38.58 2.15
C GLU A 270 0.55 38.61 2.25
N ASP A 271 1.06 39.08 3.38
CA ASP A 271 2.48 39.36 3.70
C ASP A 271 3.07 38.36 4.70
N ASN A 272 2.50 37.16 4.77
CA ASN A 272 2.80 36.13 5.78
C ASN A 272 3.52 34.90 5.20
N TYR A 273 4.25 35.05 4.10
CA TYR A 273 4.92 33.94 3.42
C TYR A 273 6.41 33.87 3.71
N LEU A 274 6.92 32.65 3.89
CA LEU A 274 8.37 32.39 3.85
C LEU A 274 8.86 32.44 2.40
N GLU A 275 10.15 32.73 2.20
CA GLU A 275 10.75 32.73 0.85
C GLU A 275 10.56 31.37 0.14
N GLU A 276 10.62 30.26 0.87
CA GLU A 276 10.39 28.91 0.32
C GLU A 276 8.96 28.70 -0.22
N ASP A 277 7.99 29.52 0.20
CA ASP A 277 6.59 29.46 -0.22
C ASP A 277 6.23 30.41 -1.36
N ILE A 278 7.21 31.19 -1.81
CA ILE A 278 7.09 32.09 -2.94
C ILE A 278 7.71 31.45 -4.19
N ILE A 279 6.95 31.51 -5.28
CA ILE A 279 7.38 31.15 -6.62
C ILE A 279 7.66 32.45 -7.37
N LYS A 280 8.90 32.59 -7.85
CA LYS A 280 9.32 33.73 -8.66
C LYS A 280 9.12 33.43 -10.14
N CYS A 281 8.68 34.43 -10.91
CA CYS A 281 8.57 34.30 -12.36
C CYS A 281 9.95 34.29 -13.03
N ASN A 282 10.13 33.44 -14.06
CA ASN A 282 11.39 33.41 -14.83
C ASN A 282 11.66 34.69 -15.64
N TYR A 283 10.63 35.49 -15.90
CA TYR A 283 10.69 36.64 -16.83
C TYR A 283 10.39 38.00 -16.15
N GLY A 284 10.40 38.07 -14.82
CA GLY A 284 10.26 39.34 -14.08
C GLY A 284 10.20 39.15 -12.56
N ASP A 285 10.20 40.26 -11.80
CA ASP A 285 10.13 40.30 -10.32
C ASP A 285 8.71 40.06 -9.78
N HIS A 286 7.98 39.11 -10.35
CA HIS A 286 6.67 38.72 -9.81
C HIS A 286 6.83 37.59 -8.80
N GLU A 287 6.35 37.81 -7.59
CA GLU A 287 6.36 36.86 -6.47
C GLU A 287 4.93 36.37 -6.18
N PHE A 288 4.72 35.05 -6.27
CA PHE A 288 3.42 34.41 -6.07
C PHE A 288 3.50 33.37 -4.97
N CYS A 289 2.54 33.32 -4.05
CA CYS A 289 2.48 32.20 -3.11
C CYS A 289 2.07 30.91 -3.84
N LYS A 290 2.58 29.77 -3.35
CA LYS A 290 2.25 28.44 -3.90
C LYS A 290 0.74 28.19 -4.04
N ASN A 291 -0.07 28.71 -3.12
CA ASN A 291 -1.52 28.53 -3.14
C ASN A 291 -2.18 29.24 -4.33
N CYS A 292 -1.81 30.49 -4.60
CA CYS A 292 -2.33 31.23 -5.75
C CYS A 292 -1.91 30.56 -7.08
N VAL A 293 -0.67 30.09 -7.16
CA VAL A 293 -0.19 29.35 -8.34
C VAL A 293 -0.97 28.04 -8.53
N LYS A 294 -1.21 27.30 -7.45
CA LYS A 294 -1.99 26.06 -7.48
C LYS A 294 -3.43 26.31 -7.95
N GLN A 295 -4.12 27.29 -7.38
CA GLN A 295 -5.49 27.63 -7.76
C GLN A 295 -5.59 28.04 -9.23
N HIS A 296 -4.62 28.83 -9.72
CA HIS A 296 -4.56 29.18 -11.13
C HIS A 296 -4.33 27.99 -12.04
N ALA A 297 -3.44 27.07 -11.65
CA ALA A 297 -3.20 25.85 -12.40
C ALA A 297 -4.47 24.98 -12.46
N GLU A 298 -5.17 24.82 -11.35
CA GLU A 298 -6.43 24.08 -11.28
C GLU A 298 -7.51 24.72 -12.18
N ALA A 299 -7.61 26.06 -12.20
CA ALA A 299 -8.53 26.78 -13.07
C ALA A 299 -8.20 26.61 -14.56
N GLN A 300 -6.93 26.76 -14.95
CA GLN A 300 -6.49 26.57 -16.34
C GLN A 300 -6.72 25.14 -16.83
N ILE A 301 -6.47 24.14 -15.99
CA ILE A 301 -6.78 22.74 -16.30
C ILE A 301 -8.28 22.55 -16.48
N GLY A 302 -9.11 23.18 -15.64
CA GLY A 302 -10.57 23.19 -15.77
C GLY A 302 -11.06 23.80 -17.09
N GLU A 303 -10.36 24.81 -17.59
CA GLU A 303 -10.62 25.48 -18.88
C GLU A 303 -10.06 24.72 -20.09
N GLY A 304 -9.34 23.60 -19.88
CA GLY A 304 -8.74 22.81 -20.95
C GLY A 304 -7.43 23.38 -21.50
N SER A 305 -6.84 24.36 -20.83
CA SER A 305 -5.52 24.91 -21.16
C SER A 305 -4.43 24.05 -20.53
N LEU A 306 -3.49 23.55 -21.34
CA LEU A 306 -2.29 22.84 -20.89
C LEU A 306 -1.07 23.78 -20.72
N GLN A 307 -1.24 25.08 -21.01
CA GLN A 307 -0.19 26.07 -20.86
C GLN A 307 -0.46 26.93 -19.62
N LEU A 308 0.42 26.81 -18.62
CA LEU A 308 0.47 27.73 -17.49
C LEU A 308 1.11 29.04 -17.96
N LEU A 309 0.32 29.90 -18.58
CA LEU A 309 0.74 31.26 -18.88
C LEU A 309 0.80 32.07 -17.58
N ILE A 310 1.84 32.90 -17.47
CA ILE A 310 2.08 33.77 -16.32
C ILE A 310 0.84 34.65 -16.10
N MET A 311 0.31 34.61 -14.88
CA MET A 311 -0.79 35.46 -14.41
C MET A 311 -0.36 36.92 -14.45
N GLY A 312 -0.64 37.60 -15.56
CA GLY A 312 -0.15 38.96 -15.81
C GLY A 312 0.03 39.30 -17.29
N ARG A 313 0.04 38.31 -18.20
CA ARG A 313 -0.11 38.59 -19.64
C ARG A 313 -1.56 39.00 -19.96
N LYS A 314 -1.91 40.25 -19.67
CA LYS A 314 -2.94 40.93 -20.47
C LYS A 314 -2.48 40.86 -21.92
N GLY A 315 -3.27 40.22 -22.77
CA GLY A 315 -2.95 40.01 -24.17
C GLY A 315 -2.53 41.31 -24.86
N SER A 316 -1.23 41.45 -25.12
CA SER A 316 -0.75 42.36 -26.13
C SER A 316 -0.94 41.64 -27.46
N LYS A 317 -2.17 41.76 -28.00
CA LYS A 317 -2.38 41.59 -29.44
C LYS A 317 -1.68 42.78 -30.11
N ARG A 318 -0.57 42.52 -30.77
CA ARG A 318 -0.15 43.23 -31.99
C ARG A 318 0.15 42.17 -33.03
#